data_AF-A0A0V0XFW4-F1
#
_entry.id   AF-A0A0V0XFW4-F1
#
_cell.length_a   1.000
_cell.length_b   1.000
_cell.length_c   1.000
_cell.angle_alpha   90.00
_cell.angle_beta   90.00
_cell.angle_gamma   90.00
#
_symmetry.space_group_name_H-M   'P 1'
#
loop_
_entity.id
_entity.type
_entity.pdbx_description
1 polymer ?
#
loop_
_entity_poly.entity_id
_entity_poly.type
_entity_poly.pdbx_seq_one_letter_code
_entity_poly.pdbx_strand_id
1 'polypeptide(L)'
;MSQYMRMDSIGLYQADEPRRSPPPTFCSQPFQPDQVIVTAKDRSSRWQHINNLDEFFFHVYEYHQRQGLSCIVLSDVLELIQYIFVVSFSTALIGCVDYKLLFQGRQGGNSTKLSLSDVVDCSCERYGSDNCVWRSAWLAVVLVIAATFWLHRLVRFFYRLSIFADIRSFYSTALHVDDCMLKNLTWYEVQEKLCDMQSPYRLCVQKSHLTCLDIYQRILRRKNFLVAMFNKGLLPPKFRVPFFGELTFMTLGLKFNLDLLFFWGPWSPWENYWKLKPDYKRRERRQMLTDHLKSVILWFGVVNLLLSPLVFAWQVLYSIFTYVELIRREPSALGARKWSLYGRYYFRNYNELDHELENRLCCAYKPASLYMQMFVSNTLEIVAKNVAFVAAAFFSVFFMLSLYDEDVLHVQNVLHILTASGVVIVICHTFIQDENAIFCPEAMMNAVLAYVHCLPNSWRGQAHQAWVRREFSR
;
A
#
# COMPACT_ATOMS: atom_id res chain seq x y z
N MET A 1 -29.83 -1.58 0.73
CA MET A 1 -29.36 -2.58 1.71
C MET A 1 -29.65 -4.04 1.27
N SER A 2 -30.23 -4.28 0.08
CA SER A 2 -30.62 -5.61 -0.44
C SER A 2 -29.68 -6.20 -1.52
N GLN A 3 -28.44 -5.70 -1.64
CA GLN A 3 -27.53 -6.02 -2.77
C GLN A 3 -26.39 -7.00 -2.42
N TYR A 4 -26.29 -7.44 -1.16
CA TYR A 4 -25.17 -8.25 -0.67
C TYR A 4 -25.65 -9.53 0.00
N MET A 5 -24.88 -10.62 -0.19
CA MET A 5 -25.13 -11.90 0.47
C MET A 5 -24.60 -11.81 1.90
N ARG A 6 -25.40 -12.26 2.87
CA ARG A 6 -25.00 -12.40 4.27
C ARG A 6 -24.97 -13.90 4.64
N MET A 7 -23.99 -14.29 5.44
CA MET A 7 -23.71 -15.68 5.81
C MET A 7 -24.90 -16.41 6.45
N ASP A 8 -25.82 -15.68 7.10
CA ASP A 8 -27.02 -16.23 7.75
C ASP A 8 -28.05 -16.87 6.78
N SER A 9 -27.80 -16.89 5.46
CA SER A 9 -28.75 -17.31 4.42
C SER A 9 -28.34 -18.55 3.60
N ILE A 10 -27.34 -19.31 4.08
CA ILE A 10 -26.81 -20.50 3.38
C ILE A 10 -27.02 -21.73 4.27
N GLY A 11 -28.11 -22.47 4.00
CA GLY A 11 -28.37 -23.78 4.58
C GLY A 11 -27.89 -24.89 3.66
N LEU A 12 -26.57 -25.11 3.56
CA LEU A 12 -25.99 -26.35 3.02
C LEU A 12 -24.51 -26.41 3.39
N TYR A 13 -24.13 -27.52 4.03
CA TYR A 13 -22.85 -27.85 4.67
C TYR A 13 -22.52 -27.09 5.96
N GLN A 14 -23.02 -27.63 7.09
CA GLN A 14 -22.38 -27.47 8.40
C GLN A 14 -21.00 -28.13 8.36
N ALA A 15 -20.00 -27.39 7.87
CA ALA A 15 -18.66 -27.51 8.45
C ALA A 15 -18.76 -26.87 9.83
N ASP A 16 -18.22 -27.54 10.86
CA ASP A 16 -18.15 -27.02 12.23
C ASP A 16 -17.90 -25.53 12.20
N GLU A 17 -18.84 -24.76 12.80
CA GLU A 17 -18.64 -23.32 12.97
C GLU A 17 -17.22 -23.13 13.51
N PRO A 18 -16.31 -22.41 12.83
CA PRO A 18 -15.15 -21.90 13.52
C PRO A 18 -15.75 -21.09 14.66
N ARG A 19 -15.59 -21.58 15.90
CA ARG A 19 -16.21 -21.00 17.10
C ARG A 19 -16.27 -19.51 16.88
N ARG A 20 -17.47 -18.96 16.71
CA ARG A 20 -17.63 -17.51 16.77
C ARG A 20 -16.89 -17.14 18.03
N SER A 21 -15.73 -16.51 17.92
CA SER A 21 -15.32 -15.65 19.02
C SER A 21 -16.52 -14.73 19.12
N PRO A 22 -17.29 -14.79 20.22
CA PRO A 22 -18.32 -13.78 20.39
C PRO A 22 -17.61 -12.44 20.16
N PRO A 23 -18.20 -11.48 19.42
CA PRO A 23 -17.69 -10.12 19.55
C PRO A 23 -17.58 -9.89 21.05
N PRO A 24 -16.42 -9.50 21.60
CA PRO A 24 -16.20 -9.52 23.03
C PRO A 24 -17.41 -8.86 23.69
N THR A 25 -18.22 -9.68 24.36
CA THR A 25 -19.55 -9.33 24.88
C THR A 25 -19.45 -8.35 26.05
N PHE A 26 -18.25 -7.83 26.29
CA PHE A 26 -17.88 -6.98 27.40
C PHE A 26 -18.11 -5.50 27.12
N CYS A 27 -18.16 -5.05 25.86
CA CYS A 27 -18.39 -3.63 25.55
C CYS A 27 -19.87 -3.26 25.30
N SER A 28 -20.81 -4.15 25.68
CA SER A 28 -22.25 -3.92 25.65
C SER A 28 -22.87 -3.84 27.05
N GLN A 29 -22.26 -3.08 27.97
CA GLN A 29 -22.99 -2.65 29.17
C GLN A 29 -23.84 -1.42 28.83
N PRO A 30 -25.18 -1.49 28.97
CA PRO A 30 -26.03 -0.32 28.85
C PRO A 30 -25.71 0.68 29.96
N PHE A 31 -25.67 1.95 29.58
CA PHE A 31 -25.42 3.11 30.41
C PHE A 31 -26.33 3.14 31.66
N GLN A 32 -25.73 3.15 32.84
CA GLN A 32 -26.38 3.60 34.07
C GLN A 32 -26.02 5.08 34.29
N PRO A 33 -26.99 6.01 34.26
CA PRO A 33 -26.76 7.37 34.72
C PRO A 33 -26.65 7.31 36.25
N ASP A 34 -25.57 7.89 36.78
CA ASP A 34 -25.29 8.18 38.19
C ASP A 34 -24.09 7.41 38.74
N GLN A 35 -22.89 7.78 38.27
CA GLN A 35 -21.70 7.66 39.10
C GLN A 35 -20.99 9.01 39.19
N VAL A 36 -20.84 9.42 40.44
CA VAL A 36 -20.24 10.65 40.93
C VAL A 36 -18.94 10.97 40.21
N ILE A 37 -18.75 12.24 39.85
CA ILE A 37 -17.52 12.78 39.26
C ILE A 37 -16.37 12.55 40.24
N VAL A 38 -15.63 11.44 40.09
CA VAL A 38 -14.39 11.21 40.82
C VAL A 38 -13.41 12.30 40.38
N THR A 39 -12.87 13.04 41.35
CA THR A 39 -11.86 14.07 41.12
C THR A 39 -10.60 13.41 40.56
N ALA A 40 -10.10 13.94 39.44
CA ALA A 40 -8.87 13.47 38.79
C ALA A 40 -7.75 13.37 39.83
N LYS A 41 -7.11 12.20 39.90
CA LYS A 41 -6.16 11.84 40.97
C LYS A 41 -4.90 12.71 40.93
N ASP A 42 -4.64 13.37 39.81
CA ASP A 42 -3.43 14.16 39.59
C ASP A 42 -3.75 15.48 38.85
N ARG A 43 -4.03 16.55 39.62
CA ARG A 43 -4.47 17.87 39.09
C ARG A 43 -3.46 18.56 38.14
N SER A 44 -2.25 18.01 37.96
CA SER A 44 -1.18 18.61 37.14
C SER A 44 -0.68 17.71 36.00
N SER A 45 -1.32 16.57 35.73
CA SER A 45 -0.84 15.67 34.68
C SER A 45 -0.98 16.30 33.28
N ARG A 46 0.10 16.28 32.49
CA ARG A 46 0.18 16.79 31.09
C ARG A 46 -0.91 16.24 30.15
N TRP A 47 -1.57 15.15 30.54
CA TRP A 47 -2.56 14.42 29.75
C TRP A 47 -4.01 14.87 29.98
N GLN A 48 -4.24 15.86 30.85
CA GLN A 48 -5.57 16.43 31.02
C GLN A 48 -5.99 17.26 29.81
N HIS A 49 -7.24 17.07 29.37
CA HIS A 49 -7.89 17.95 28.38
C HIS A 49 -7.13 18.06 27.05
N ILE A 50 -6.96 16.93 26.36
CA ILE A 50 -6.31 16.89 25.06
C ILE A 50 -7.15 17.65 24.02
N ASN A 51 -6.55 18.69 23.41
CA ASN A 51 -7.22 19.57 22.43
C ASN A 51 -7.74 18.81 21.19
N ASN A 52 -6.95 17.87 20.65
CA ASN A 52 -7.31 17.06 19.48
C ASN A 52 -7.27 15.57 19.80
N LEU A 53 -8.35 15.07 20.41
CA LEU A 53 -8.50 13.65 20.76
C LEU A 53 -8.48 12.71 19.55
N ASP A 54 -8.95 13.16 18.39
CA ASP A 54 -9.04 12.31 17.20
C ASP A 54 -7.64 12.00 16.66
N GLU A 55 -6.78 13.02 16.59
CA GLU A 55 -5.37 12.85 16.21
C GLU A 55 -4.57 12.12 17.28
N PHE A 56 -4.84 12.38 18.57
CA PHE A 56 -4.20 11.66 19.66
C PHE A 56 -4.49 10.17 19.62
N PHE A 57 -5.76 9.75 19.55
CA PHE A 57 -6.09 8.32 19.47
C PHE A 57 -5.58 7.66 18.19
N PHE A 58 -5.55 8.40 17.07
CA PHE A 58 -4.93 7.92 15.84
C PHE A 58 -3.43 7.63 16.05
N HIS A 59 -2.69 8.53 16.70
CA HIS A 59 -1.26 8.32 16.98
C HIS A 59 -1.02 7.24 18.05
N VAL A 60 -1.88 7.12 19.06
CA VAL A 60 -1.84 6.00 20.03
C VAL A 60 -2.01 4.67 19.31
N TYR A 61 -2.97 4.58 18.39
CA TYR A 61 -3.18 3.41 17.54
C TYR A 61 -1.98 3.14 16.62
N GLU A 62 -1.48 4.16 15.92
CA GLU A 62 -0.32 4.01 15.03
C GLU A 62 0.93 3.56 15.79
N TYR A 63 1.13 4.05 17.01
CA TYR A 63 2.23 3.66 17.89
C TYR A 63 2.21 2.16 18.21
N HIS A 64 1.04 1.65 18.57
CA HIS A 64 0.82 0.22 18.81
C HIS A 64 1.10 -0.61 17.56
N GLN A 65 0.50 -0.24 16.42
CA GLN A 65 0.63 -1.01 15.18
C GLN A 65 2.06 -1.02 14.64
N ARG A 66 2.82 0.07 14.82
CA ARG A 66 4.24 0.16 14.42
C ARG A 66 5.23 -0.37 15.45
N GLN A 67 4.76 -1.00 16.53
CA GLN A 67 5.60 -1.68 17.53
C GLN A 67 6.58 -0.74 18.26
N GLY A 68 6.14 0.50 18.53
CA GLY A 68 6.83 1.43 19.43
C GLY A 68 7.78 2.42 18.75
N LEU A 69 8.37 3.31 19.55
CA LEU A 69 9.12 4.47 19.03
C LEU A 69 10.34 4.08 18.21
N SER A 70 11.14 3.11 18.68
CA SER A 70 12.37 2.71 18.00
C SER A 70 12.12 2.18 16.59
N CYS A 71 11.08 1.36 16.41
CA CYS A 71 10.68 0.85 15.10
C CYS A 71 10.17 1.95 14.17
N ILE A 72 9.39 2.90 14.70
CA ILE A 72 8.90 4.06 13.94
C ILE A 72 10.07 4.91 13.44
N VAL A 73 10.98 5.29 14.34
CA VAL A 73 12.13 6.14 14.02
C VAL A 73 13.06 5.45 13.04
N LEU A 74 13.38 4.18 13.26
CA LEU A 74 14.23 3.41 12.35
C LEU A 74 13.62 3.33 10.94
N SER A 75 12.33 3.01 10.85
CA SER A 75 11.62 2.95 9.56
C SER A 75 11.66 4.30 8.84
N ASP A 76 11.29 5.39 9.53
CA ASP A 76 11.23 6.72 8.93
C ASP A 76 12.63 7.23 8.52
N VAL A 77 13.68 6.95 9.31
CA VAL A 77 15.07 7.30 8.97
C VAL A 77 15.55 6.52 7.75
N LEU A 78 15.29 5.22 7.70
CA LEU A 78 15.66 4.40 6.54
C LEU A 78 14.93 4.85 5.27
N GLU A 79 13.66 5.26 5.36
CA GLU A 79 12.92 5.82 4.22
C GLU A 79 13.50 7.17 3.71
N LEU A 80 14.08 7.99 4.60
CA LEU A 80 14.78 9.22 4.23
C LEU A 80 16.12 8.92 3.55
N ILE A 81 16.86 7.94 4.06
CA ILE A 81 18.13 7.48 3.47
C ILE A 81 17.89 6.85 2.10
N GLN A 82 16.88 5.99 1.97
CA GLN A 82 16.50 5.38 0.70
C GLN A 82 16.19 6.42 -0.37
N TYR A 83 15.50 7.51 -0.01
CA TYR A 83 15.24 8.59 -0.96
C TYR A 83 16.51 9.26 -1.47
N ILE A 84 17.44 9.60 -0.56
CA ILE A 84 18.75 10.17 -0.94
C ILE A 84 19.46 9.20 -1.88
N PHE A 85 19.55 7.92 -1.49
CA PHE A 85 20.23 6.90 -2.27
C PHE A 85 19.68 6.80 -3.70
N VAL A 86 18.36 6.73 -3.85
CA VAL A 86 17.73 6.66 -5.18
C VAL A 86 18.09 7.87 -6.03
N VAL A 87 17.98 9.09 -5.49
CA VAL A 87 18.28 10.32 -6.22
C VAL A 87 19.77 10.42 -6.56
N SER A 88 20.67 10.18 -5.59
CA SER A 88 22.11 10.27 -5.80
C SER A 88 22.63 9.20 -6.75
N PHE A 89 22.15 7.97 -6.62
CA PHE A 89 22.57 6.86 -7.45
C PHE A 89 22.09 7.04 -8.90
N SER A 90 20.82 7.43 -9.10
CA SER A 90 20.33 7.73 -10.45
C SER A 90 21.05 8.92 -11.09
N THR A 91 21.37 9.96 -10.31
CA THR A 91 22.15 11.10 -10.82
C THR A 91 23.58 10.69 -11.19
N ALA A 92 24.22 9.84 -10.39
CA ALA A 92 25.55 9.32 -10.67
C ALA A 92 25.58 8.42 -11.91
N LEU A 93 24.56 7.58 -12.14
CA LEU A 93 24.45 6.78 -13.36
C LEU A 93 24.33 7.65 -14.61
N ILE A 94 23.58 8.76 -14.54
CA ILE A 94 23.41 9.67 -15.69
C ILE A 94 24.66 10.54 -15.90
N GLY A 95 25.29 11.00 -14.82
CA GLY A 95 26.34 12.03 -14.87
C GLY A 95 27.79 11.54 -14.80
N CYS A 96 28.05 10.35 -14.26
CA CYS A 96 29.41 9.86 -13.99
C CYS A 96 29.80 8.59 -14.77
N VAL A 97 28.89 7.93 -15.47
CA VAL A 97 29.19 6.65 -16.15
C VAL A 97 29.40 6.89 -17.64
N ASP A 98 30.60 6.61 -18.14
CA ASP A 98 30.85 6.60 -19.58
C ASP A 98 30.37 5.29 -20.21
N TYR A 99 29.14 5.29 -20.70
CA TYR A 99 28.55 4.13 -21.37
C TYR A 99 29.24 3.78 -22.70
N LYS A 100 29.90 4.73 -23.38
CA LYS A 100 30.63 4.44 -24.62
C LYS A 100 31.87 3.62 -24.30
N LEU A 101 32.64 4.05 -23.31
CA LEU A 101 33.81 3.33 -22.82
C LEU A 101 33.43 1.96 -22.22
N LEU A 102 32.32 1.90 -21.48
CA LEU A 102 31.81 0.66 -20.87
C LEU A 102 31.45 -0.41 -21.91
N PHE A 103 30.75 -0.03 -22.99
CA PHE A 103 30.27 -0.99 -23.99
C PHE A 103 31.23 -1.25 -25.14
N GLN A 104 32.03 -0.26 -25.55
CA GLN A 104 32.91 -0.36 -26.72
C GLN A 104 34.38 -0.61 -26.36
N GLY A 105 34.74 -0.50 -25.06
CA GLY A 105 36.13 -0.59 -24.61
C GLY A 105 37.00 0.57 -25.13
N ARG A 106 38.30 0.52 -24.87
CA ARG A 106 39.26 1.47 -25.48
C ARG A 106 39.47 1.08 -26.95
N GLN A 107 38.99 1.92 -27.87
CA GLN A 107 39.34 1.76 -29.29
C GLN A 107 40.81 2.16 -29.51
N GLY A 108 41.66 1.16 -29.65
CA GLY A 108 43.09 1.32 -29.97
C GLY A 108 44.02 1.30 -28.75
N GLY A 109 44.71 0.16 -28.56
CA GLY A 109 45.92 0.05 -27.73
C GLY A 109 45.81 -0.81 -26.48
N ASN A 110 46.55 -1.93 -26.48
CA ASN A 110 46.90 -2.88 -25.40
C ASN A 110 45.81 -3.28 -24.39
N SER A 111 45.50 -4.58 -24.43
CA SER A 111 44.54 -5.38 -23.63
C SER A 111 44.75 -5.34 -22.11
N THR A 112 44.78 -4.15 -21.51
CA THR A 112 44.61 -3.97 -20.07
C THR A 112 43.12 -4.05 -19.78
N LYS A 113 42.70 -4.99 -18.93
CA LYS A 113 41.30 -5.14 -18.52
C LYS A 113 40.85 -3.79 -17.92
N LEU A 114 39.79 -3.19 -18.47
CA LEU A 114 39.22 -1.96 -17.92
C LEU A 114 38.79 -2.18 -16.47
N SER A 115 39.23 -1.30 -15.58
CA SER A 115 38.70 -1.25 -14.21
C SER A 115 37.42 -0.40 -14.19
N LEU A 116 36.53 -0.69 -13.24
CA LEU A 116 35.35 0.15 -13.00
C LEU A 116 35.73 1.60 -12.67
N SER A 117 36.89 1.83 -12.05
CA SER A 117 37.41 3.16 -11.76
C SER A 117 37.72 3.99 -13.02
N ASP A 118 38.00 3.34 -14.16
CA ASP A 118 38.30 4.03 -15.42
C ASP A 118 37.03 4.50 -16.16
N VAL A 119 35.91 3.83 -15.88
CA VAL A 119 34.58 4.04 -16.48
C VAL A 119 33.76 5.05 -15.68
N VAL A 120 33.92 5.05 -14.36
CA VAL A 120 33.25 6.01 -13.48
C VAL A 120 34.10 7.25 -13.35
N ASP A 121 33.79 8.26 -14.15
CA ASP A 121 34.42 9.57 -14.11
C ASP A 121 33.34 10.64 -13.96
N CYS A 122 33.25 11.24 -12.77
CA CYS A 122 32.34 12.34 -12.49
C CYS A 122 32.89 13.70 -12.95
N SER A 123 34.13 13.76 -13.45
CA SER A 123 34.75 15.01 -13.88
C SER A 123 34.26 15.42 -15.28
N CYS A 124 33.90 16.69 -15.44
CA CYS A 124 33.52 17.27 -16.74
C CYS A 124 34.74 17.46 -17.68
N GLU A 125 35.93 16.99 -17.32
CA GLU A 125 37.18 17.30 -18.04
C GLU A 125 37.30 16.51 -19.36
N ARG A 126 36.71 15.31 -19.43
CA ARG A 126 36.88 14.38 -20.56
C ARG A 126 35.90 14.62 -21.72
N TYR A 127 34.71 15.12 -21.41
CA TYR A 127 33.69 15.53 -22.39
C TYR A 127 33.76 17.05 -22.48
N GLY A 128 34.40 17.60 -23.53
CA GLY A 128 34.62 19.04 -23.68
C GLY A 128 33.42 19.89 -23.21
N SER A 129 33.74 20.98 -22.51
CA SER A 129 32.89 22.03 -21.87
C SER A 129 31.36 21.93 -22.03
N ASP A 130 30.88 21.76 -23.25
CA ASP A 130 29.48 21.99 -23.64
C ASP A 130 28.58 20.74 -23.46
N ASN A 131 29.16 19.55 -23.34
CA ASN A 131 28.41 18.29 -23.19
C ASN A 131 28.36 17.75 -21.75
N CYS A 132 28.79 18.53 -20.75
CA CYS A 132 28.75 18.04 -19.37
C CYS A 132 27.33 18.05 -18.79
N VAL A 133 26.84 16.87 -18.40
CA VAL A 133 25.53 16.66 -17.77
C VAL A 133 25.34 17.54 -16.53
N TRP A 134 26.40 17.76 -15.74
CA TRP A 134 26.40 18.60 -14.54
C TRP A 134 26.13 20.09 -14.82
N ARG A 135 26.35 20.56 -16.05
CA ARG A 135 26.03 21.94 -16.48
C ARG A 135 24.61 22.07 -17.04
N SER A 136 23.86 20.98 -17.14
CA SER A 136 22.50 21.04 -17.66
C SER A 136 21.55 21.73 -16.67
N ALA A 137 20.92 22.82 -17.13
CA ALA A 137 19.97 23.59 -16.32
C ALA A 137 18.77 22.74 -15.87
N TRP A 138 18.34 21.79 -16.69
CA TRP A 138 17.24 20.88 -16.37
C TRP A 138 17.55 19.95 -15.19
N LEU A 139 18.74 19.34 -15.17
CA LEU A 139 19.14 18.48 -14.05
C LEU A 139 19.23 19.29 -12.75
N ALA A 140 19.77 20.51 -12.82
CA ALA A 140 19.82 21.41 -11.66
C ALA A 140 18.40 21.69 -11.11
N VAL A 141 17.42 22.00 -11.97
CA VAL A 141 16.03 22.22 -11.55
C VAL A 141 15.44 20.97 -10.88
N VAL A 142 15.63 19.78 -11.48
CA VAL A 142 15.13 18.52 -10.91
C VAL A 142 15.76 18.23 -9.54
N LEU A 143 17.07 18.45 -9.39
CA LEU A 143 17.79 18.26 -8.12
C LEU A 143 17.32 19.25 -7.05
N VAL A 144 17.05 20.51 -7.41
CA VAL A 144 16.46 21.49 -6.48
C VAL A 144 15.07 21.05 -6.01
N ILE A 145 14.20 20.59 -6.92
CA ILE A 145 12.88 20.08 -6.54
C ILE A 145 13.02 18.84 -5.63
N ALA A 146 13.91 17.92 -5.96
CA ALA A 146 14.16 16.73 -5.13
C ALA A 146 14.69 17.11 -3.73
N ALA A 147 15.61 18.07 -3.64
CA ALA A 147 16.17 18.56 -2.38
C ALA A 147 15.11 19.26 -1.52
N THR A 148 14.25 20.10 -2.11
CA THR A 148 13.16 20.77 -1.38
C THR A 148 12.14 19.76 -0.85
N PHE A 149 11.80 18.73 -1.64
CA PHE A 149 10.92 17.65 -1.21
C PHE A 149 11.53 16.82 -0.07
N TRP A 150 12.83 16.51 -0.16
CA TRP A 150 13.56 15.82 0.91
C TRP A 150 13.59 16.64 2.20
N LEU A 151 13.89 17.94 2.12
CA LEU A 151 13.90 18.84 3.27
C LEU A 151 12.52 18.92 3.94
N HIS A 152 11.45 19.02 3.14
CA HIS A 152 10.09 18.96 3.67
C HIS A 152 9.80 17.63 4.40
N ARG A 153 10.25 16.48 3.85
CA ARG A 153 10.13 15.18 4.54
C ARG A 153 10.94 15.14 5.84
N LEU A 154 12.13 15.74 5.86
CA LEU A 154 12.97 15.81 7.06
C LEU A 154 12.31 16.65 8.16
N VAL A 155 11.76 17.83 7.83
CA VAL A 155 11.00 18.65 8.79
C VAL A 155 9.80 17.88 9.34
N ARG A 156 9.06 17.19 8.47
CA ARG A 156 7.93 16.34 8.88
C ARG A 156 8.37 15.19 9.79
N PHE A 157 9.55 14.61 9.56
CA PHE A 157 10.10 13.58 10.44
C PHE A 157 10.33 14.10 11.85
N PHE A 158 10.96 15.27 12.02
CA PHE A 158 11.15 15.86 13.35
C PHE A 158 9.83 16.20 14.05
N TYR A 159 8.85 16.70 13.31
CA TYR A 159 7.50 16.92 13.83
C TYR A 159 6.87 15.60 14.32
N ARG A 160 6.91 14.54 13.51
CA ARG A 160 6.40 13.21 13.91
C ARG A 160 7.17 12.64 15.10
N LEU A 161 8.49 12.82 15.15
CA LEU A 161 9.32 12.37 16.27
C LEU A 161 8.88 13.02 17.58
N SER A 162 8.63 14.33 17.58
CA SER A 162 8.14 15.04 18.78
C SER A 162 6.80 14.50 19.26
N ILE A 163 5.86 14.24 18.33
CA ILE A 163 4.56 13.65 18.65
C ILE A 163 4.71 12.24 19.22
N PHE A 164 5.47 11.37 18.57
CA PHE A 164 5.60 9.98 19.03
C PHE A 164 6.44 9.85 20.30
N ALA A 165 7.34 10.80 20.58
CA ALA A 165 8.01 10.89 21.88
C ALA A 165 7.00 11.22 22.99
N ASP A 166 6.06 12.13 22.73
CA ASP A 166 4.96 12.41 23.65
C ASP A 166 4.05 11.18 23.84
N ILE A 167 3.67 10.49 22.76
CA ILE A 167 2.88 9.26 22.86
C ILE A 167 3.62 8.17 23.63
N ARG A 168 4.94 8.00 23.44
CA ARG A 168 5.74 7.08 24.24
C ARG A 168 5.68 7.43 25.73
N SER A 169 5.79 8.72 26.07
CA SER A 169 5.64 9.18 27.45
C SER A 169 4.25 8.83 27.99
N PHE A 170 3.19 8.98 27.20
CA PHE A 170 1.83 8.56 27.59
C PHE A 170 1.73 7.04 27.83
N TYR A 171 2.31 6.21 26.96
CA TYR A 171 2.31 4.75 27.15
C TYR A 171 3.02 4.32 28.45
N SER A 172 4.20 4.89 28.72
CA SER A 172 4.98 4.54 29.91
C SER A 172 4.40 5.13 31.21
N THR A 173 3.96 6.39 31.19
CA THR A 173 3.49 7.09 32.41
C THR A 173 2.01 6.84 32.73
N ALA A 174 1.14 6.87 31.72
CA ALA A 174 -0.30 6.75 31.94
C ALA A 174 -0.77 5.30 31.81
N LEU A 175 -0.41 4.60 30.71
CA LEU A 175 -0.86 3.22 30.48
C LEU A 175 -0.03 2.16 31.22
N HIS A 176 1.11 2.55 31.79
CA HIS A 176 2.10 1.65 32.40
C HIS A 176 2.46 0.47 31.48
N VAL A 177 2.73 0.79 30.21
CA VAL A 177 3.16 -0.16 29.18
C VAL A 177 4.50 0.27 28.65
N ASP A 178 5.50 -0.58 28.84
CA ASP A 178 6.82 -0.41 28.25
C ASP A 178 6.84 -0.89 26.79
N ASP A 179 7.74 -0.31 25.99
CA ASP A 179 7.90 -0.64 24.56
C ASP A 179 8.20 -2.14 24.33
N CYS A 180 8.88 -2.80 25.27
CA CYS A 180 9.16 -4.24 25.19
C CYS A 180 7.90 -5.11 25.29
N MET A 181 6.89 -4.65 26.03
CA MET A 181 5.62 -5.37 26.22
C MET A 181 4.66 -5.18 25.05
N LEU A 182 4.85 -4.12 24.26
CA LEU A 182 3.94 -3.73 23.18
C LEU A 182 3.74 -4.83 22.13
N LYS A 183 4.74 -5.69 21.91
CA LYS A 183 4.66 -6.84 20.98
C LYS A 183 3.67 -7.92 21.40
N ASN A 184 3.45 -8.07 22.71
CA ASN A 184 2.62 -9.12 23.28
C ASN A 184 1.21 -8.61 23.63
N LEU A 185 1.01 -7.29 23.59
CA LEU A 185 -0.27 -6.68 23.89
C LEU A 185 -1.15 -6.67 22.63
N THR A 186 -2.41 -7.06 22.81
CA THR A 186 -3.40 -6.88 21.76
C THR A 186 -3.93 -5.44 21.76
N TRP A 187 -4.41 -4.96 20.60
CA TRP A 187 -5.06 -3.64 20.54
C TRP A 187 -6.27 -3.55 21.48
N TYR A 188 -6.97 -4.66 21.69
CA TYR A 188 -8.09 -4.75 22.62
C TYR A 188 -7.68 -4.43 24.07
N GLU A 189 -6.57 -4.99 24.55
CA GLU A 189 -6.05 -4.70 25.89
C GLU A 189 -5.60 -3.24 26.03
N VAL A 190 -4.98 -2.68 24.99
CA VAL A 190 -4.62 -1.25 24.98
C VAL A 190 -5.88 -0.39 25.02
N GLN A 191 -6.92 -0.77 24.29
CA GLN A 191 -8.20 -0.07 24.29
C GLN A 191 -8.88 -0.11 25.66
N GLU A 192 -8.88 -1.24 26.34
CA GLU A 192 -9.42 -1.38 27.69
C GLU A 192 -8.71 -0.44 28.66
N LYS A 193 -7.38 -0.46 28.65
CA LYS A 193 -6.56 0.48 29.44
C LYS A 193 -6.87 1.94 29.10
N LEU A 194 -7.09 2.29 27.83
CA LEU A 194 -7.48 3.65 27.43
C LEU A 194 -8.83 4.07 28.01
N CYS A 195 -9.81 3.16 28.05
CA CYS A 195 -11.12 3.41 28.66
C CYS A 195 -10.98 3.63 30.18
N ASP A 196 -10.17 2.82 30.85
CA ASP A 196 -9.94 2.93 32.30
C ASP A 196 -9.22 4.24 32.68
N MET A 197 -8.31 4.70 31.82
CA MET A 197 -7.54 5.94 32.04
C MET A 197 -8.37 7.22 31.90
N GLN A 198 -9.62 7.15 31.45
CA GLN A 198 -10.51 8.31 31.39
C GLN A 198 -10.86 8.85 32.78
N SER A 199 -11.04 7.97 33.78
CA SER A 199 -11.34 8.38 35.16
C SER A 199 -10.19 9.16 35.83
N PRO A 200 -8.95 8.67 35.85
CA PRO A 200 -7.83 9.37 36.49
C PRO A 200 -7.35 10.62 35.73
N TYR A 201 -7.27 10.57 34.40
CA TYR A 201 -6.64 11.63 33.59
C TYR A 201 -7.61 12.56 32.87
N ARG A 202 -8.91 12.23 32.77
CA ARG A 202 -9.93 13.01 32.05
C ARG A 202 -9.46 13.43 30.64
N LEU A 203 -9.08 12.44 29.84
CA LEU A 203 -8.63 12.65 28.46
C LEU A 203 -9.69 13.42 27.66
N CYS A 204 -10.95 13.01 27.77
CA CYS A 204 -12.10 13.70 27.19
C CYS A 204 -12.79 14.63 28.19
N VAL A 205 -12.98 15.91 27.82
CA VAL A 205 -13.69 16.90 28.64
C VAL A 205 -15.21 16.66 28.66
N GLN A 206 -15.75 16.22 27.52
CA GLN A 206 -17.19 16.21 27.27
C GLN A 206 -17.90 14.97 27.82
N LYS A 207 -17.17 13.90 28.14
CA LYS A 207 -17.73 12.64 28.61
C LYS A 207 -17.04 12.20 29.89
N SER A 208 -17.81 11.73 30.86
CA SER A 208 -17.28 11.15 32.10
C SER A 208 -16.57 9.82 31.85
N HIS A 209 -17.10 8.99 30.95
CA HIS A 209 -16.53 7.71 30.55
C HIS A 209 -16.31 7.64 29.03
N LEU A 210 -15.26 6.96 28.61
CA LEU A 210 -14.93 6.71 27.21
C LEU A 210 -15.32 5.26 26.88
N THR A 211 -16.04 5.06 25.79
CA THR A 211 -16.42 3.72 25.33
C THR A 211 -15.47 3.20 24.26
N CYS A 212 -15.43 1.88 24.08
CA CYS A 212 -14.70 1.26 22.97
C CYS A 212 -15.09 1.90 21.63
N LEU A 213 -16.40 2.06 21.40
CA LEU A 213 -16.96 2.62 20.17
C LEU A 213 -16.52 4.07 19.94
N ASP A 214 -16.41 4.88 20.98
CA ASP A 214 -15.93 6.26 20.87
C ASP A 214 -14.50 6.31 20.32
N ILE A 215 -13.62 5.43 20.78
CA ILE A 215 -12.23 5.33 20.30
C ILE A 215 -12.21 4.98 18.81
N TYR A 216 -12.96 3.96 18.40
CA TYR A 216 -13.05 3.54 17.00
C TYR A 216 -13.58 4.66 16.10
N GLN A 217 -14.66 5.32 16.50
CA GLN A 217 -15.25 6.41 15.73
C GLN A 217 -14.30 7.61 15.57
N ARG A 218 -13.46 7.88 16.58
CA ARG A 218 -12.45 8.95 16.52
C ARG A 218 -11.30 8.59 15.60
N ILE A 219 -10.74 7.38 15.72
CA ILE A 219 -9.66 6.89 14.85
C ILE A 219 -10.11 6.83 13.39
N LEU A 220 -11.32 6.32 13.14
CA LEU A 220 -11.79 5.96 11.81
C LEU A 220 -12.70 7.02 11.18
N ARG A 221 -12.93 8.18 11.82
CA ARG A 221 -13.90 9.19 11.39
C ARG A 221 -13.85 9.47 9.89
N ARG A 222 -12.69 9.90 9.39
CA ARG A 222 -12.46 10.25 7.98
C ARG A 222 -12.50 9.02 7.07
N LYS A 223 -11.98 7.89 7.55
CA LYS A 223 -11.94 6.63 6.80
C LYS A 223 -13.33 6.08 6.52
N ASN A 224 -14.23 6.16 7.51
CA ASN A 224 -15.64 5.80 7.37
C ASN A 224 -16.36 6.66 6.32
N PHE A 225 -16.05 7.96 6.21
CA PHE A 225 -16.57 8.80 5.13
C PHE A 225 -16.10 8.30 3.76
N LEU A 226 -14.82 7.96 3.62
CA LEU A 226 -14.28 7.45 2.36
C LEU A 226 -14.91 6.11 1.96
N VAL A 227 -15.08 5.18 2.91
CA VAL A 227 -15.82 3.91 2.72
C VAL A 227 -17.26 4.19 2.26
N ALA A 228 -17.97 5.11 2.93
CA ALA A 228 -19.34 5.48 2.54
C ALA A 228 -19.40 6.08 1.13
N MET A 229 -18.42 6.89 0.74
CA MET A 229 -18.37 7.49 -0.60
C MET A 229 -18.16 6.43 -1.69
N PHE A 230 -17.30 5.43 -1.46
CA PHE A 230 -17.12 4.30 -2.38
C PHE A 230 -18.36 3.41 -2.45
N ASN A 231 -18.94 3.03 -1.30
CA ASN A 231 -20.11 2.15 -1.26
C ASN A 231 -21.35 2.78 -1.90
N LYS A 232 -21.45 4.12 -1.88
CA LYS A 232 -22.52 4.87 -2.56
C LYS A 232 -22.23 5.18 -4.04
N GLY A 233 -21.06 4.81 -4.56
CA GLY A 233 -20.66 5.10 -5.94
C GLY A 233 -20.52 6.60 -6.23
N LEU A 234 -20.18 7.42 -5.23
CA LEU A 234 -20.00 8.87 -5.40
C LEU A 234 -18.66 9.23 -6.06
N LEU A 235 -17.67 8.36 -5.89
CA LEU A 235 -16.38 8.46 -6.56
C LEU A 235 -16.43 7.61 -7.83
N PRO A 236 -15.71 7.98 -8.90
CA PRO A 236 -15.64 7.19 -10.12
C PRO A 236 -14.38 6.30 -10.16
N PRO A 237 -14.31 5.16 -9.44
CA PRO A 237 -13.20 4.23 -9.60
C PRO A 237 -13.34 3.41 -10.88
N LYS A 238 -14.54 3.33 -11.47
CA LYS A 238 -14.82 2.53 -12.66
C LYS A 238 -14.92 3.42 -13.88
N PHE A 239 -14.15 3.13 -14.91
CA PHE A 239 -14.25 3.79 -16.20
C PHE A 239 -14.21 2.77 -17.34
N ARG A 240 -14.89 3.10 -18.44
CA ARG A 240 -14.91 2.27 -19.64
C ARG A 240 -13.87 2.78 -20.62
N VAL A 241 -12.88 1.96 -20.91
CA VAL A 241 -11.89 2.23 -21.94
C VAL A 241 -12.30 1.49 -23.22
N PRO A 242 -12.21 2.13 -24.39
CA PRO A 242 -12.37 1.43 -25.67
C PRO A 242 -11.48 0.18 -25.71
N PHE A 243 -11.98 -0.92 -26.26
CA PHE A 243 -11.30 -2.23 -26.38
C PHE A 243 -11.04 -3.00 -25.08
N PHE A 244 -10.77 -2.35 -23.95
CA PHE A 244 -10.47 -3.01 -22.67
C PHE A 244 -11.69 -3.19 -21.74
N GLY A 245 -12.81 -2.54 -22.06
CA GLY A 245 -14.04 -2.63 -21.27
C GLY A 245 -13.99 -1.80 -19.99
N GLU A 246 -14.67 -2.26 -18.94
CA GLU A 246 -14.75 -1.55 -17.65
C GLU A 246 -13.56 -1.90 -16.75
N LEU A 247 -12.69 -0.92 -16.52
CA LEU A 247 -11.52 -1.00 -15.65
C LEU A 247 -11.81 -0.31 -14.31
N THR A 248 -11.19 -0.83 -13.25
CA THR A 248 -11.24 -0.21 -11.92
C THR A 248 -9.88 0.37 -11.58
N PHE A 249 -9.82 1.68 -11.34
CA PHE A 249 -8.60 2.42 -11.07
C PHE A 249 -8.68 3.09 -9.71
N MET A 250 -7.94 2.52 -8.77
CA MET A 250 -7.77 3.08 -7.44
C MET A 250 -6.32 2.89 -7.01
N THR A 251 -5.52 3.92 -7.23
CA THR A 251 -4.10 3.92 -6.87
C THR A 251 -3.89 4.66 -5.54
N LEU A 252 -2.73 4.44 -4.91
CA LEU A 252 -2.34 5.20 -3.72
C LEU A 252 -2.26 6.71 -3.99
N GLY A 253 -1.85 7.10 -5.20
CA GLY A 253 -1.82 8.50 -5.62
C GLY A 253 -3.21 9.12 -5.77
N LEU A 254 -4.18 8.39 -6.34
CA LEU A 254 -5.57 8.85 -6.40
C LEU A 254 -6.16 8.95 -4.99
N LYS A 255 -5.94 7.95 -4.14
CA LYS A 255 -6.35 7.97 -2.73
C LYS A 255 -5.80 9.22 -2.02
N PHE A 256 -4.49 9.50 -2.16
CA PHE A 256 -3.87 10.68 -1.56
C PHE A 256 -4.53 11.98 -2.01
N ASN A 257 -4.84 12.10 -3.31
CA ASN A 257 -5.56 13.26 -3.84
C ASN A 257 -6.99 13.38 -3.30
N LEU A 258 -7.69 12.27 -3.12
CA LEU A 258 -9.02 12.25 -2.49
C LEU A 258 -8.94 12.67 -1.02
N ASP A 259 -7.93 12.18 -0.28
CA ASP A 259 -7.71 12.57 1.11
C ASP A 259 -7.39 14.07 1.23
N LEU A 260 -6.55 14.59 0.32
CA LEU A 260 -6.25 16.02 0.25
C LEU A 260 -7.47 16.87 -0.14
N LEU A 261 -8.33 16.37 -1.01
CA LEU A 261 -9.54 17.10 -1.42
C LEU A 261 -10.59 17.14 -0.30
N PHE A 262 -10.83 16.00 0.36
CA PHE A 262 -11.96 15.84 1.27
C PHE A 262 -11.62 15.99 2.74
N PHE A 263 -10.35 15.85 3.16
CA PHE A 263 -10.01 15.76 4.57
C PHE A 263 -8.83 16.63 5.01
N TRP A 264 -7.87 16.92 4.14
CA TRP A 264 -6.66 17.67 4.50
C TRP A 264 -6.60 19.04 3.84
N GLY A 265 -5.95 20.00 4.50
CA GLY A 265 -5.74 21.34 3.94
C GLY A 265 -6.93 22.31 4.08
N PRO A 266 -6.69 23.59 3.72
CA PRO A 266 -7.63 24.68 3.99
C PRO A 266 -8.90 24.63 3.13
N TRP A 267 -8.80 24.04 1.93
CA TRP A 267 -9.92 23.89 0.98
C TRP A 267 -10.83 22.71 1.31
N SER A 268 -10.46 21.86 2.27
CA SER A 268 -11.30 20.74 2.65
C SER A 268 -12.61 21.22 3.30
N PRO A 269 -13.68 20.40 3.29
CA PRO A 269 -14.93 20.70 3.98
C PRO A 269 -14.81 20.80 5.51
N TRP A 270 -13.68 20.40 6.08
CA TRP A 270 -13.45 20.32 7.52
C TRP A 270 -12.86 21.62 8.06
N GLU A 271 -13.37 22.05 9.21
CA GLU A 271 -12.80 23.17 9.98
C GLU A 271 -11.63 22.65 10.83
N ASN A 272 -11.86 21.55 11.56
CA ASN A 272 -10.89 20.81 12.35
C ASN A 272 -11.01 19.31 12.06
N TYR A 273 -10.22 18.46 12.72
CA TYR A 273 -10.26 17.00 12.55
C TYR A 273 -11.65 16.36 12.71
N TRP A 274 -12.49 16.93 13.60
CA TRP A 274 -13.80 16.39 13.96
C TRP A 274 -15.00 17.23 13.50
N LYS A 275 -14.79 18.51 13.17
CA LYS A 275 -15.88 19.47 12.92
C LYS A 275 -15.94 19.87 11.45
N LEU A 276 -17.09 19.66 10.83
CA LEU A 276 -17.40 20.14 9.48
C LEU A 276 -17.71 21.64 9.50
N LYS A 277 -17.23 22.38 8.50
CA LYS A 277 -17.58 23.80 8.30
C LYS A 277 -19.10 23.96 8.27
N PRO A 278 -19.67 24.99 8.95
CA PRO A 278 -21.12 25.14 9.09
C PRO A 278 -21.85 25.33 7.75
N ASP A 279 -21.15 25.84 6.73
CA ASP A 279 -21.70 26.07 5.40
C ASP A 279 -22.16 24.78 4.72
N TYR A 280 -21.42 23.69 4.93
CA TYR A 280 -21.75 22.38 4.36
C TYR A 280 -22.98 21.73 5.01
N LYS A 281 -23.51 22.29 6.12
CA LYS A 281 -24.75 21.83 6.76
C LYS A 281 -25.99 22.52 6.19
N ARG A 282 -25.84 23.67 5.50
CA ARG A 282 -26.96 24.48 4.98
C ARG A 282 -27.21 24.15 3.52
N ARG A 283 -28.46 23.79 3.18
CA ARG A 283 -28.83 23.45 1.79
C ARG A 283 -28.75 24.65 0.83
N GLU A 284 -29.01 25.85 1.32
CA GLU A 284 -29.02 27.09 0.54
C GLU A 284 -27.68 27.37 -0.15
N ARG A 285 -26.56 27.05 0.52
CA ARG A 285 -25.20 27.28 -0.01
C ARG A 285 -24.70 26.18 -0.94
N ARG A 286 -25.52 25.19 -1.28
CA ARG A 286 -25.09 24.02 -2.05
C ARG A 286 -24.49 24.39 -3.41
N GLN A 287 -25.08 25.33 -4.15
CA GLN A 287 -24.58 25.73 -5.47
C GLN A 287 -23.21 26.41 -5.36
N MET A 288 -23.09 27.41 -4.48
CA MET A 288 -21.82 28.08 -4.19
C MET A 288 -20.71 27.09 -3.79
N LEU A 289 -21.00 26.14 -2.90
CA LEU A 289 -20.04 25.11 -2.48
C LEU A 289 -19.69 24.14 -3.61
N THR A 290 -20.64 23.84 -4.49
CA THR A 290 -20.41 22.99 -5.67
C THR A 290 -19.44 23.65 -6.63
N ASP A 291 -19.63 24.94 -6.91
CA ASP A 291 -18.74 25.66 -7.83
C ASP A 291 -17.36 25.86 -7.23
N HIS A 292 -17.27 26.14 -5.93
CA HIS A 292 -15.98 26.14 -5.22
C HIS A 292 -15.26 24.79 -5.32
N LEU A 293 -15.96 23.68 -5.06
CA LEU A 293 -15.38 22.34 -5.15
C LEU A 293 -14.91 22.01 -6.57
N LYS A 294 -15.67 22.40 -7.61
CA LYS A 294 -15.24 22.24 -9.01
C LYS A 294 -13.93 22.98 -9.28
N SER A 295 -13.81 24.23 -8.84
CA SER A 295 -12.58 25.02 -9.02
C SER A 295 -11.39 24.39 -8.29
N VAL A 296 -11.58 23.88 -7.07
CA VAL A 296 -10.53 23.19 -6.32
C VAL A 296 -10.08 21.92 -7.03
N ILE A 297 -11.03 21.10 -7.52
CA ILE A 297 -10.73 19.88 -8.29
C ILE A 297 -9.94 20.21 -9.56
N LEU A 298 -10.32 21.27 -10.29
CA LEU A 298 -9.61 21.73 -11.47
C LEU A 298 -8.15 22.08 -11.15
N TRP A 299 -7.91 22.91 -10.13
CA TRP A 299 -6.56 23.30 -9.72
C TRP A 299 -5.72 22.11 -9.27
N PHE A 300 -6.30 21.18 -8.52
CA PHE A 300 -5.63 19.95 -8.14
C PHE A 300 -5.25 19.11 -9.36
N GLY A 301 -6.14 19.02 -10.36
CA GLY A 301 -5.86 18.36 -11.63
C GLY A 301 -4.69 18.99 -12.37
N VAL A 302 -4.65 20.32 -12.48
CA VAL A 302 -3.55 21.07 -13.12
C VAL A 302 -2.22 20.84 -12.40
N VAL A 303 -2.20 20.91 -11.07
CA VAL A 303 -0.98 20.67 -10.28
C VAL A 303 -0.49 19.22 -10.45
N ASN A 304 -1.38 18.23 -10.40
CA ASN A 304 -1.00 16.83 -10.63
C ASN A 304 -0.48 16.62 -12.06
N LEU A 305 -1.05 17.28 -13.06
CA LEU A 305 -0.60 17.19 -14.46
C LEU A 305 0.81 17.78 -14.61
N LEU A 306 1.07 18.94 -14.00
CA LEU A 306 2.39 19.59 -14.01
C LEU A 306 3.46 18.74 -13.32
N LEU A 307 3.10 18.09 -12.21
CA LEU A 307 4.01 17.22 -11.45
C LEU A 307 4.12 15.80 -12.04
N SER A 308 3.28 15.45 -13.01
CA SER A 308 3.20 14.10 -13.57
C SER A 308 4.52 13.54 -14.12
N PRO A 309 5.37 14.28 -14.89
CA PRO A 309 6.63 13.72 -15.39
C PRO A 309 7.63 13.40 -14.27
N LEU A 310 7.68 14.22 -13.21
CA LEU A 310 8.56 14.00 -12.06
C LEU A 310 8.10 12.80 -11.24
N VAL A 311 6.80 12.73 -10.93
CA VAL A 311 6.22 11.59 -10.20
C VAL A 311 6.39 10.30 -11.00
N PHE A 312 6.18 10.35 -12.32
CA PHE A 312 6.39 9.19 -13.18
C PHE A 312 7.84 8.71 -13.17
N ALA A 313 8.82 9.62 -13.32
CA ALA A 313 10.24 9.28 -13.23
C ALA A 313 10.58 8.63 -11.88
N TRP A 314 10.09 9.19 -10.78
CA TRP A 314 10.26 8.60 -9.45
C TRP A 314 9.65 7.19 -9.36
N GLN A 315 8.42 6.98 -9.84
CA GLN A 315 7.77 5.67 -9.81
C GLN A 315 8.52 4.63 -10.65
N VAL A 316 9.07 5.02 -11.81
CA VAL A 316 9.88 4.12 -12.64
C VAL A 316 11.16 3.73 -11.91
N LEU A 317 11.92 4.69 -11.39
CA LEU A 317 13.16 4.43 -10.66
C LEU A 317 12.92 3.55 -9.43
N TYR A 318 11.92 3.90 -8.61
CA TYR A 318 11.57 3.14 -7.43
C TYR A 318 11.12 1.71 -7.78
N SER A 319 10.35 1.54 -8.85
CA SER A 319 9.90 0.23 -9.31
C SER A 319 11.07 -0.63 -9.79
N ILE A 320 12.01 -0.06 -10.55
CA ILE A 320 13.20 -0.79 -11.00
C ILE A 320 14.00 -1.26 -9.78
N PHE A 321 14.34 -0.37 -8.86
CA PHE A 321 15.17 -0.74 -7.70
C PHE A 321 14.48 -1.71 -6.73
N THR A 322 13.15 -1.70 -6.66
CA THR A 322 12.40 -2.60 -5.77
C THR A 322 12.13 -3.96 -6.42
N TYR A 323 11.73 -3.98 -7.69
CA TYR A 323 11.23 -5.20 -8.33
C TYR A 323 12.28 -5.97 -9.12
N VAL A 324 13.41 -5.37 -9.52
CA VAL A 324 14.47 -6.10 -10.24
C VAL A 324 15.02 -7.24 -9.39
N GLU A 325 15.23 -7.02 -8.08
CA GLU A 325 15.67 -8.09 -7.18
C GLU A 325 14.61 -9.18 -7.02
N LEU A 326 13.32 -8.80 -6.97
CA LEU A 326 12.23 -9.76 -6.90
C LEU A 326 12.16 -10.62 -8.17
N ILE A 327 12.31 -10.01 -9.35
CA ILE A 327 12.35 -10.71 -10.64
C ILE A 327 13.50 -11.71 -10.68
N ARG A 328 14.67 -11.32 -10.17
CA ARG A 328 15.87 -12.17 -10.13
C ARG A 328 15.70 -13.36 -9.19
N ARG A 329 15.06 -13.16 -8.03
CA ARG A 329 14.90 -14.19 -7.00
C ARG A 329 13.73 -15.13 -7.28
N GLU A 330 12.55 -14.57 -7.55
CA GLU A 330 11.28 -15.28 -7.66
C GLU A 330 10.37 -14.62 -8.71
N PRO A 331 10.55 -14.92 -10.00
CA PRO A 331 9.75 -14.31 -11.08
C PRO A 331 8.25 -14.65 -10.99
N SER A 332 7.91 -15.80 -10.38
CA SER A 332 6.51 -16.18 -10.08
C SER A 332 5.83 -15.20 -9.12
N ALA A 333 6.58 -14.47 -8.29
CA ALA A 333 6.02 -13.50 -7.35
C ALA A 333 5.35 -12.30 -8.05
N LEU A 334 5.70 -11.99 -9.30
CA LEU A 334 5.01 -10.98 -10.11
C LEU A 334 3.63 -11.44 -10.58
N GLY A 335 3.44 -12.74 -10.78
CA GLY A 335 2.15 -13.34 -11.12
C GLY A 335 1.23 -13.50 -9.89
N ALA A 336 1.79 -13.42 -8.67
CA ALA A 336 1.03 -13.50 -7.45
C ALA A 336 0.07 -12.29 -7.33
N ARG A 337 -1.20 -12.60 -7.08
CA ARG A 337 -2.24 -11.58 -6.93
C ARG A 337 -2.12 -10.94 -5.55
N LYS A 338 -2.63 -9.72 -5.41
CA LYS A 338 -2.80 -9.02 -4.12
C LYS A 338 -4.17 -8.40 -4.07
N TRP A 339 -4.71 -8.20 -2.87
CA TRP A 339 -5.95 -7.45 -2.70
C TRP A 339 -5.76 -6.03 -3.22
N SER A 340 -6.61 -5.64 -4.17
CA SER A 340 -6.55 -4.30 -4.75
C SER A 340 -6.91 -3.25 -3.70
N LEU A 341 -6.40 -2.02 -3.87
CA LEU A 341 -6.76 -0.92 -2.98
C LEU A 341 -8.27 -0.63 -3.03
N TYR A 342 -8.89 -0.80 -4.21
CA TYR A 342 -10.35 -0.75 -4.35
C TYR A 342 -11.04 -1.83 -3.51
N GLY A 343 -10.63 -3.10 -3.64
CA GLY A 343 -11.17 -4.22 -2.87
C GLY A 343 -11.06 -3.99 -1.36
N ARG A 344 -9.95 -3.43 -0.88
CA ARG A 344 -9.77 -3.04 0.53
C ARG A 344 -10.81 -2.03 1.03
N TYR A 345 -11.28 -1.09 0.20
CA TYR A 345 -12.35 -0.17 0.60
C TYR A 345 -13.74 -0.78 0.44
N TYR A 346 -13.91 -1.67 -0.56
CA TYR A 346 -15.18 -2.32 -0.84
C TYR A 346 -15.56 -3.37 0.23
N PHE A 347 -14.60 -4.16 0.70
CA PHE A 347 -14.82 -5.21 1.72
C PHE A 347 -14.74 -4.72 3.16
N ARG A 348 -14.43 -3.44 3.35
CA ARG A 348 -14.25 -2.84 4.67
C ARG A 348 -15.59 -2.55 5.33
N ASN A 349 -15.72 -2.97 6.58
CA ASN A 349 -16.84 -2.63 7.44
C ASN A 349 -16.69 -1.21 8.01
N TYR A 350 -17.81 -0.61 8.40
CA TYR A 350 -17.78 0.63 9.17
C TYR A 350 -17.17 0.39 10.56
N ASN A 351 -16.35 1.33 11.02
CA ASN A 351 -15.64 1.20 12.30
C ASN A 351 -14.77 -0.07 12.39
N GLU A 352 -14.16 -0.49 11.29
CA GLU A 352 -13.16 -1.55 11.28
C GLU A 352 -11.76 -0.96 11.18
N LEU A 353 -10.84 -1.37 12.06
CA LEU A 353 -9.45 -0.91 12.06
C LEU A 353 -8.64 -1.58 10.93
N ASP A 354 -7.46 -1.03 10.63
CA ASP A 354 -6.67 -1.51 9.49
C ASP A 354 -6.13 -2.92 9.68
N HIS A 355 -5.71 -3.27 10.90
CA HIS A 355 -5.19 -4.61 11.20
C HIS A 355 -6.32 -5.66 11.23
N GLU A 356 -7.52 -5.31 11.66
CA GLU A 356 -8.70 -6.19 11.63
C GLU A 356 -9.08 -6.56 10.19
N LEU A 357 -9.12 -5.56 9.31
CA LEU A 357 -9.38 -5.76 7.89
C LEU A 357 -8.27 -6.61 7.25
N GLU A 358 -7.00 -6.29 7.51
CA GLU A 358 -5.89 -7.04 6.92
C GLU A 358 -5.89 -8.50 7.40
N ASN A 359 -6.17 -8.77 8.68
CA ASN A 359 -6.31 -10.14 9.18
C ASN A 359 -7.37 -10.94 8.40
N ARG A 360 -8.55 -10.35 8.17
CA ARG A 360 -9.62 -11.00 7.39
C ARG A 360 -9.20 -11.24 5.95
N LEU A 361 -8.58 -10.26 5.31
CA LEU A 361 -8.11 -10.36 3.93
C LEU A 361 -6.95 -11.36 3.78
N CYS A 362 -6.07 -11.47 4.77
CA CYS A 362 -5.02 -12.48 4.83
C CYS A 362 -5.60 -13.90 4.93
N CYS A 363 -6.60 -14.11 5.79
CA CYS A 363 -7.31 -15.40 5.86
C CYS A 363 -8.03 -15.74 4.55
N ALA A 364 -8.62 -14.75 3.89
CA ALA A 364 -9.29 -14.91 2.60
C ALA A 364 -8.32 -15.09 1.41
N TYR A 365 -7.03 -14.77 1.57
CA TYR A 365 -6.07 -14.72 0.47
C TYR A 365 -5.86 -16.09 -0.19
N LYS A 366 -5.64 -17.14 0.61
CA LYS A 366 -5.39 -18.49 0.11
C LYS A 366 -6.59 -19.03 -0.71
N PRO A 367 -7.84 -19.05 -0.20
CA PRO A 367 -8.98 -19.51 -1.00
C PRO A 367 -9.24 -18.61 -2.22
N ALA A 368 -9.02 -17.29 -2.12
CA ALA A 368 -9.15 -16.37 -3.26
C ALA A 368 -8.12 -16.64 -4.38
N SER A 369 -6.87 -16.94 -4.00
CA SER A 369 -5.81 -17.29 -4.95
C SER A 369 -6.12 -18.61 -5.66
N LEU A 370 -6.54 -19.63 -4.91
CA LEU A 370 -6.95 -20.91 -5.49
C LEU A 370 -8.13 -20.75 -6.45
N TYR A 371 -9.15 -19.98 -6.07
CA TYR A 371 -10.27 -19.65 -6.96
C TYR A 371 -9.78 -19.03 -8.28
N MET A 372 -8.87 -18.05 -8.23
CA MET A 372 -8.36 -17.40 -9.44
C MET A 372 -7.45 -18.29 -10.28
N GLN A 373 -6.70 -19.19 -9.66
CA GLN A 373 -5.82 -20.16 -10.35
C GLN A 373 -6.60 -21.23 -11.12
N MET A 374 -7.84 -21.53 -10.72
CA MET A 374 -8.70 -22.50 -11.42
C MET A 374 -9.08 -22.06 -12.84
N PHE A 375 -8.97 -20.77 -13.16
CA PHE A 375 -9.44 -20.22 -14.44
C PHE A 375 -8.32 -19.74 -15.35
N VAL A 376 -7.34 -20.60 -15.61
CA VAL A 376 -6.35 -20.36 -16.68
C VAL A 376 -7.00 -20.61 -18.05
N SER A 377 -6.45 -19.97 -19.08
CA SER A 377 -6.90 -20.16 -20.45
C SER A 377 -6.18 -21.35 -21.06
N ASN A 378 -6.93 -22.39 -21.49
CA ASN A 378 -6.35 -23.58 -22.13
C ASN A 378 -5.54 -23.22 -23.40
N THR A 379 -5.96 -22.19 -24.15
CA THR A 379 -5.21 -21.73 -25.32
C THR A 379 -3.85 -21.14 -24.93
N LEU A 380 -3.80 -20.39 -23.83
CA LEU A 380 -2.55 -19.83 -23.32
C LEU A 380 -1.61 -20.93 -22.82
N GLU A 381 -2.15 -21.96 -22.17
CA GLU A 381 -1.38 -23.11 -21.70
C GLU A 381 -0.76 -23.90 -22.87
N ILE A 382 -1.54 -24.18 -23.93
CA ILE A 382 -1.03 -24.86 -25.14
C ILE A 382 0.12 -24.06 -25.76
N VAL A 383 -0.02 -22.73 -25.89
CA VAL A 383 1.03 -21.87 -26.41
C VAL A 383 2.26 -21.90 -25.49
N ALA A 384 2.05 -21.75 -24.18
CA ALA A 384 3.14 -21.74 -23.20
C ALA A 384 3.94 -23.06 -23.21
N LYS A 385 3.29 -24.23 -23.29
CA LYS A 385 3.96 -25.53 -23.38
C LYS A 385 4.84 -25.64 -24.63
N ASN A 386 4.33 -25.22 -25.79
CA ASN A 386 5.08 -25.28 -27.05
C ASN A 386 6.27 -24.30 -27.08
N VAL A 387 6.07 -23.07 -26.60
CA VAL A 387 7.15 -22.07 -26.52
C VAL A 387 8.21 -22.49 -25.50
N ALA A 388 7.80 -23.02 -24.34
CA ALA A 388 8.72 -23.56 -23.34
C ALA A 388 9.55 -24.70 -23.91
N PHE A 389 8.96 -25.62 -24.67
CA PHE A 389 9.67 -26.73 -25.30
C PHE A 389 10.77 -26.25 -26.26
N VAL A 390 10.45 -25.30 -27.15
CA VAL A 390 11.43 -24.73 -28.08
C VAL A 390 12.56 -24.00 -27.34
N ALA A 391 12.22 -23.17 -26.35
CA ALA A 391 13.21 -22.46 -25.55
C ALA A 391 14.10 -23.44 -24.75
N ALA A 392 13.52 -24.50 -24.18
CA ALA A 392 14.24 -25.53 -23.45
C ALA A 392 15.19 -26.34 -24.34
N ALA A 393 14.83 -26.58 -25.61
CA ALA A 393 15.73 -27.23 -26.56
C ALA A 393 16.99 -26.39 -26.81
N PHE A 394 16.83 -25.09 -27.12
CA PHE A 394 17.98 -24.19 -27.27
C PHE A 394 18.80 -24.08 -25.99
N PHE A 395 18.15 -23.88 -24.84
CA PHE A 395 18.81 -23.79 -23.55
C PHE A 395 19.64 -25.06 -23.26
N SER A 396 19.05 -26.24 -23.42
CA SER A 396 19.70 -27.52 -23.10
C SER A 396 20.92 -27.78 -23.99
N VAL A 397 20.83 -27.48 -25.29
CA VAL A 397 21.96 -27.66 -26.23
C VAL A 397 23.13 -26.76 -25.85
N PHE A 398 22.89 -25.45 -25.68
CA PHE A 398 23.96 -24.51 -25.32
C PHE A 398 24.49 -24.76 -23.92
N PHE A 399 23.64 -25.14 -22.97
CA PHE A 399 24.06 -25.50 -21.63
C PHE A 399 24.98 -26.73 -21.63
N MET A 400 24.62 -27.81 -22.34
CA MET A 400 25.46 -29.00 -22.43
C MET A 400 26.80 -28.74 -23.14
N LEU A 401 26.79 -27.94 -24.21
CA LEU A 401 28.03 -27.52 -24.87
C LEU A 401 28.91 -26.69 -23.94
N SER A 402 28.32 -25.80 -23.15
CA SER A 402 29.06 -24.98 -22.16
C SER A 402 29.61 -25.79 -20.99
N LEU A 403 28.96 -26.91 -20.63
CA LEU A 403 29.47 -27.86 -19.63
C LEU A 403 30.60 -28.72 -20.17
N TYR A 404 30.59 -29.03 -21.47
CA TYR A 404 31.66 -29.77 -22.12
C TYR A 404 32.90 -28.90 -22.32
N ASP A 405 32.70 -27.66 -22.76
CA ASP A 405 33.77 -26.69 -23.00
C ASP A 405 33.32 -25.27 -22.61
N GLU A 406 34.04 -24.65 -21.67
CA GLU A 406 33.74 -23.31 -21.18
C GLU A 406 33.93 -22.24 -22.26
N ASP A 407 34.76 -22.49 -23.29
CA ASP A 407 35.03 -21.55 -24.37
C ASP A 407 33.77 -21.22 -25.21
N VAL A 408 32.76 -22.10 -25.16
CA VAL A 408 31.45 -21.87 -25.80
C VAL A 408 30.74 -20.64 -25.22
N LEU A 409 30.95 -20.30 -23.95
CA LEU A 409 30.35 -19.11 -23.33
C LEU A 409 30.97 -17.80 -23.85
N HIS A 410 32.19 -17.85 -24.38
CA HIS A 410 32.88 -16.69 -24.97
C HIS A 410 32.43 -16.40 -26.40
N VAL A 411 31.70 -17.32 -27.05
CA VAL A 411 31.15 -17.13 -28.39
C VAL A 411 30.06 -16.06 -28.37
N GLN A 412 30.08 -15.19 -29.39
CA GLN A 412 29.15 -14.08 -29.51
C GLN A 412 27.69 -14.58 -29.41
N ASN A 413 26.90 -13.88 -28.59
CA ASN A 413 25.48 -14.13 -28.35
C ASN A 413 25.11 -15.44 -27.64
N VAL A 414 26.02 -16.38 -27.38
CA VAL A 414 25.66 -17.64 -26.69
C VAL A 414 25.12 -17.36 -25.29
N LEU A 415 25.81 -16.50 -24.52
CA LEU A 415 25.34 -16.10 -23.19
C LEU A 415 23.98 -15.37 -23.25
N HIS A 416 23.75 -14.54 -24.28
CA HIS A 416 22.48 -13.85 -24.49
C HIS A 416 21.34 -14.83 -24.85
N ILE A 417 21.61 -15.83 -25.69
CA ILE A 417 20.64 -16.86 -26.05
C ILE A 417 20.33 -17.75 -24.84
N LEU A 418 21.33 -18.15 -24.07
CA LEU A 418 21.17 -18.96 -22.86
C LEU A 418 20.34 -18.21 -21.80
N THR A 419 20.64 -16.93 -21.55
CA THR A 419 19.87 -16.11 -20.61
C THR A 419 18.46 -15.82 -21.10
N ALA A 420 18.27 -15.49 -22.38
CA ALA A 420 16.95 -15.24 -22.95
C ALA A 420 16.07 -16.49 -22.96
N SER A 421 16.60 -17.64 -23.38
CA SER A 421 15.87 -18.91 -23.35
C SER A 421 15.51 -19.33 -21.93
N GLY A 422 16.42 -19.17 -20.95
CA GLY A 422 16.12 -19.39 -19.54
C GLY A 422 14.97 -18.53 -19.01
N VAL A 423 14.97 -17.22 -19.31
CA VAL A 423 13.89 -16.31 -18.93
C VAL A 423 12.56 -16.72 -19.58
N VAL A 424 12.56 -17.07 -20.87
CA VAL A 424 11.35 -17.51 -21.58
C VAL A 424 10.78 -18.78 -20.97
N ILE A 425 11.62 -19.77 -20.62
CA ILE A 425 11.20 -21.02 -19.96
C ILE A 425 10.49 -20.68 -18.65
N VAL A 426 11.10 -19.87 -17.80
CA VAL A 426 10.55 -19.52 -16.50
C VAL A 426 9.21 -18.78 -16.63
N ILE A 427 9.09 -17.84 -17.58
CA ILE A 427 7.84 -17.15 -17.86
C ILE A 427 6.76 -18.13 -18.34
N CYS A 428 7.08 -19.03 -19.27
CA CYS A 428 6.11 -19.99 -19.79
C CYS A 428 5.60 -20.93 -18.69
N HIS A 429 6.47 -21.37 -17.77
CA HIS A 429 6.07 -22.18 -16.62
C HIS A 429 5.07 -21.49 -15.68
N THR A 430 5.03 -20.15 -15.63
CA THR A 430 4.00 -19.45 -14.84
C THR A 430 2.58 -19.59 -15.38
N PHE A 431 2.43 -19.99 -16.66
CA PHE A 431 1.15 -20.17 -17.32
C PHE A 431 0.70 -21.63 -17.41
N ILE A 432 1.55 -22.59 -17.03
CA ILE A 432 1.23 -24.01 -17.01
C ILE A 432 0.55 -24.33 -15.68
N GLN A 433 -0.64 -24.94 -15.72
CA GLN A 433 -1.37 -25.34 -14.52
C GLN A 433 -0.81 -26.63 -13.91
N ASP A 434 -0.98 -26.79 -12.60
CA ASP A 434 -0.70 -28.03 -11.89
C ASP A 434 -1.67 -29.14 -12.35
N GLU A 435 -1.14 -30.31 -12.69
CA GLU A 435 -1.92 -31.48 -13.14
C GLU A 435 -2.93 -31.96 -12.08
N ASN A 436 -2.64 -31.72 -10.80
CA ASN A 436 -3.47 -32.12 -9.66
C ASN A 436 -4.44 -31.02 -9.20
N ALA A 437 -4.70 -30.00 -10.01
CA ALA A 437 -5.60 -28.90 -9.64
C ALA A 437 -7.08 -29.37 -9.63
N ILE A 438 -7.74 -29.25 -8.47
CA ILE A 438 -9.15 -29.58 -8.31
C ILE A 438 -10.03 -28.40 -8.75
N PHE A 439 -10.99 -28.63 -9.64
CA PHE A 439 -11.93 -27.59 -10.10
C PHE A 439 -13.19 -27.54 -9.22
N CYS A 440 -13.20 -26.65 -8.21
CA CYS A 440 -14.33 -26.47 -7.27
C CYS A 440 -14.57 -24.98 -6.96
N PRO A 441 -15.03 -24.17 -7.93
CA PRO A 441 -15.11 -22.71 -7.78
C PRO A 441 -16.14 -22.25 -6.73
N GLU A 442 -17.28 -22.94 -6.60
CA GLU A 442 -18.32 -22.59 -5.61
C GLU A 442 -17.83 -22.79 -4.17
N ALA A 443 -17.15 -23.91 -3.90
CA ALA A 443 -16.58 -24.19 -2.59
C ALA A 443 -15.53 -23.14 -2.19
N MET A 444 -14.64 -22.76 -3.12
CA MET A 444 -13.65 -21.73 -2.86
C MET A 444 -14.28 -20.35 -2.67
N MET A 445 -15.30 -19.99 -3.47
CA MET A 445 -16.01 -18.72 -3.31
C MET A 445 -16.74 -18.64 -1.96
N ASN A 446 -17.34 -19.75 -1.50
CA ASN A 446 -17.94 -19.82 -0.16
C ASN A 446 -16.88 -19.68 0.95
N ALA A 447 -15.71 -20.29 0.78
CA ALA A 447 -14.59 -20.11 1.70
C ALA A 447 -14.09 -18.65 1.74
N VAL A 448 -14.05 -17.95 0.60
CA VAL A 448 -13.76 -16.51 0.54
C VAL A 448 -14.85 -15.71 1.25
N LEU A 449 -16.12 -16.00 0.99
CA LEU A 449 -17.27 -15.34 1.61
C LEU A 449 -17.23 -15.42 3.14
N ALA A 450 -16.82 -16.57 3.69
CA ALA A 450 -16.71 -16.79 5.12
C ALA A 450 -15.79 -15.77 5.83
N TYR A 451 -14.73 -15.29 5.16
CA TYR A 451 -13.80 -14.31 5.72
C TYR A 451 -14.13 -12.86 5.31
N VAL A 452 -14.54 -12.66 4.06
CA VAL A 452 -14.77 -11.34 3.47
C VAL A 452 -16.15 -10.76 3.84
N HIS A 453 -17.08 -11.59 4.30
CA HIS A 453 -18.44 -11.27 4.79
C HIS A 453 -19.40 -10.63 3.78
N CYS A 454 -18.91 -9.99 2.73
CA CYS A 454 -19.72 -9.28 1.73
C CYS A 454 -19.29 -9.66 0.32
N LEU A 455 -20.18 -10.31 -0.43
CA LEU A 455 -20.06 -10.51 -1.87
C LEU A 455 -21.36 -10.08 -2.57
N PRO A 456 -21.31 -9.69 -3.86
CA PRO A 456 -22.50 -9.40 -4.64
C PRO A 456 -23.48 -10.58 -4.68
N ASN A 457 -24.78 -10.31 -4.51
CA ASN A 457 -25.83 -11.33 -4.57
C ASN A 457 -25.85 -12.09 -5.91
N SER A 458 -25.48 -11.42 -6.99
CA SER A 458 -25.48 -11.97 -8.35
C SER A 458 -24.48 -13.13 -8.54
N TRP A 459 -23.49 -13.28 -7.66
CA TRP A 459 -22.47 -14.32 -7.81
C TRP A 459 -22.93 -15.70 -7.33
N ARG A 460 -24.04 -15.77 -6.60
CA ARG A 460 -24.52 -17.01 -5.97
C ARG A 460 -24.83 -18.08 -7.02
N GLY A 461 -24.19 -19.25 -6.93
CA GLY A 461 -24.40 -20.37 -7.86
C GLY A 461 -23.87 -20.11 -9.29
N GLN A 462 -23.12 -19.02 -9.48
CA GLN A 462 -22.55 -18.61 -10.76
C GLN A 462 -21.05 -18.40 -10.66
N ALA A 463 -20.37 -18.93 -9.63
CA ALA A 463 -18.95 -18.72 -9.37
C ALA A 463 -18.05 -19.27 -10.49
N HIS A 464 -18.54 -20.21 -11.30
CA HIS A 464 -17.86 -20.75 -12.47
C HIS A 464 -17.87 -19.80 -13.69
N GLN A 465 -18.69 -18.75 -13.69
CA GLN A 465 -18.89 -17.90 -14.87
C GLN A 465 -17.75 -16.88 -15.05
N ALA A 466 -17.35 -16.64 -16.30
CA ALA A 466 -16.22 -15.77 -16.63
C ALA A 466 -16.42 -14.30 -16.20
N TRP A 467 -17.67 -13.82 -16.14
CA TRP A 467 -17.96 -12.45 -15.69
C TRP A 467 -17.80 -12.29 -14.18
N VAL A 468 -18.13 -13.32 -13.36
CA VAL A 468 -17.88 -13.34 -11.91
C VAL A 468 -16.38 -13.27 -11.65
N ARG A 469 -15.60 -14.11 -12.33
CA ARG A 469 -14.13 -14.07 -12.28
C ARG A 469 -13.60 -12.67 -12.64
N ARG A 470 -14.12 -12.06 -13.71
CA ARG A 470 -13.68 -10.73 -14.14
C ARG A 470 -14.00 -9.68 -13.09
N GLU A 471 -15.16 -9.75 -12.45
CA GLU A 471 -15.53 -8.82 -11.40
C GLU A 471 -14.70 -9.03 -10.13
N PHE A 472 -14.46 -10.28 -9.72
CA PHE A 472 -13.60 -10.61 -8.57
C PHE A 472 -12.12 -10.25 -8.78
N SER A 473 -11.66 -10.20 -10.04
CA SER A 473 -10.28 -9.81 -10.36
C SER A 473 -9.99 -8.31 -10.21
N ARG A 474 -11.03 -7.48 -9.99
CA ARG A 474 -10.94 -6.04 -9.75
C ARG A 474 -10.59 -5.77 -8.28
#